data_AF-A0A7W0NUN5-F1
#
_entry.id   AF-A0A7W0NUN5-F1
#
_cell.length_a   1.000
_cell.length_b   1.000
_cell.length_c   1.000
_cell.angle_alpha   90.00
_cell.angle_beta   90.00
_cell.angle_gamma   90.00
#
_symmetry.space_group_name_H-M   'P 1'
#
loop_
_entity.id
_entity.type
_entity.pdbx_description
1 polymer ?
#
loop_
_entity_poly.entity_id
_entity_poly.type
_entity_poly.pdbx_seq_one_letter_code
_entity_poly.pdbx_strand_id
1 'polypeptide(L)' 'VKGLEGSYLSSHGQVISDRINLVYTDTPFNFQDNFSAISLLRRQAKGAADKALDAETILVAVLEVYHSA' A
#
# COMPACT_ATOMS: atom_id res chain seq x y z
N VAL A 1 2.77 5.35 9.67
CA VAL A 1 2.93 6.82 9.79
C VAL A 1 1.69 7.50 9.27
N LYS A 2 1.13 8.48 9.98
CA LYS A 2 -0.11 9.18 9.58
C LYS A 2 0.17 10.64 9.27
N GLY A 3 -0.56 11.21 8.32
CA GLY A 3 -0.54 12.65 8.04
C GLY A 3 0.75 13.18 7.39
N LEU A 4 1.42 12.38 6.56
CA LEU A 4 2.59 12.84 5.80
C LEU A 4 2.17 13.84 4.73
N GLU A 5 2.92 14.92 4.54
CA GLU A 5 2.73 15.78 3.37
C GLU A 5 3.10 15.02 2.10
N GLY A 6 2.19 15.00 1.12
CA GLY A 6 2.44 14.37 -0.16
C GLY A 6 1.42 14.78 -1.21
N SER A 7 1.42 14.04 -2.33
CA SER A 7 0.45 14.24 -3.39
C SER A 7 0.03 12.89 -3.98
N TYR A 8 -1.18 12.82 -4.54
CA TYR A 8 -1.67 11.66 -5.29
C TYR A 8 -2.25 12.09 -6.64
N LEU A 9 -2.39 11.13 -7.56
CA LEU A 9 -3.06 11.34 -8.83
C LEU A 9 -4.54 11.00 -8.68
N SER A 10 -5.42 11.99 -8.84
CA SER A 10 -6.86 11.81 -8.79
C SER A 10 -7.39 10.99 -9.96
N SER A 11 -8.65 10.55 -9.84
CA SER A 11 -9.39 9.88 -10.92
C SER A 11 -9.50 10.70 -12.21
N HIS A 12 -9.33 12.04 -12.13
CA HIS A 12 -9.34 12.95 -13.28
C HIS A 12 -7.94 13.24 -13.84
N GLY A 13 -6.90 12.55 -13.35
CA GLY A 13 -5.51 12.73 -13.80
C GLY A 13 -4.84 14.00 -13.26
N GLN A 14 -5.41 14.63 -12.25
CA GLN A 14 -4.81 15.81 -11.59
C GLN A 14 -3.97 15.37 -10.40
N VAL A 15 -2.80 15.99 -10.23
CA VAL A 15 -1.98 15.82 -9.03
C VAL A 15 -2.57 16.69 -7.92
N ILE A 16 -3.01 16.07 -6.82
CA ILE A 16 -3.60 16.72 -5.66
C ILE A 16 -2.62 16.61 -4.49
N SER A 17 -2.26 17.74 -3.89
CA SER A 17 -1.49 17.76 -2.63
C SER A 17 -2.42 17.50 -1.45
N ASP A 18 -2.08 16.51 -0.62
CA ASP A 18 -2.89 16.09 0.53
C ASP A 18 -2.05 15.34 1.58
N ARG A 19 -2.67 15.03 2.72
CA ARG A 19 -2.10 14.22 3.79
C ARG A 19 -2.21 12.73 3.48
N ILE A 20 -1.07 12.08 3.34
CA ILE A 20 -0.96 10.65 3.06
C ILE A 20 -0.79 9.87 4.37
N ASN A 21 -1.52 8.77 4.50
CA ASN A 21 -1.33 7.79 5.55
C ASN A 21 -0.57 6.58 5.00
N LEU A 22 0.58 6.28 5.58
CA LEU A 22 1.42 5.14 5.21
C LEU A 22 1.34 4.05 6.27
N VAL A 23 0.83 2.88 5.88
CA VAL A 23 0.91 1.65 6.68
C VAL A 23 1.96 0.76 6.06
N TYR A 24 2.95 0.37 6.85
CA TYR A 24 4.01 -0.54 6.44
C TYR A 24 3.99 -1.74 7.39
N THR A 25 4.08 -2.94 6.81
CA THR A 25 4.26 -4.19 7.54
C THR A 25 5.31 -5.00 6.81
N ASP A 26 6.23 -5.55 7.57
CA ASP A 26 7.14 -6.58 7.09
C ASP A 26 6.49 -7.96 7.28
N THR A 27 6.82 -8.92 6.43
CA THR A 27 6.32 -10.29 6.54
C THR A 27 7.47 -11.26 6.31
N PRO A 28 7.62 -12.31 7.13
CA PRO A 28 8.75 -13.25 7.04
C PRO A 28 8.56 -14.27 5.90
N PHE A 29 8.08 -13.83 4.74
CA PHE A 29 7.86 -14.68 3.58
C PHE A 29 8.89 -14.36 2.51
N ASN A 30 9.54 -15.39 1.97
CA ASN A 30 10.26 -15.25 0.71
C ASN A 30 9.22 -14.96 -0.39
N PHE A 31 9.43 -13.87 -1.13
CA PHE A 31 8.50 -13.42 -2.16
C PHE A 31 8.33 -14.43 -3.31
N GLN A 32 9.43 -15.03 -3.76
CA GLN A 32 9.42 -15.99 -4.88
C GLN A 32 8.66 -17.26 -4.52
N ASP A 33 8.87 -17.78 -3.32
CA ASP A 33 8.26 -19.04 -2.87
C ASP A 33 6.77 -18.88 -2.49
N ASN A 34 6.32 -17.66 -2.20
CA ASN A 34 4.99 -17.39 -1.62
C ASN A 34 4.13 -16.44 -2.46
N PHE A 35 4.42 -16.29 -3.74
CA PHE A 35 3.76 -15.32 -4.62
C PHE A 35 2.21 -15.37 -4.55
N SER A 36 1.62 -16.55 -4.53
CA SER A 36 0.16 -16.74 -4.44
C SER A 36 -0.42 -16.23 -3.11
N ALA A 37 0.25 -16.52 -1.99
CA ALA A 37 -0.17 -16.08 -0.66
C ALA A 37 -0.02 -14.56 -0.53
N ILE A 38 1.07 -14.00 -1.02
CA ILE A 38 1.33 -12.56 -1.05
C ILE A 38 0.31 -11.83 -1.92
N SER A 39 -0.01 -12.39 -3.09
CA SER A 39 -1.05 -11.85 -3.98
C SER A 39 -2.43 -11.86 -3.33
N LEU A 40 -2.74 -12.89 -2.55
CA LEU A 40 -3.98 -12.97 -1.77
C LEU A 40 -4.00 -11.91 -0.66
N LEU A 41 -2.92 -11.81 0.11
CA LEU A 41 -2.77 -10.80 1.16
C LEU A 41 -2.94 -9.38 0.61
N ARG A 42 -2.31 -9.07 -0.53
CA ARG A 42 -2.46 -7.78 -1.22
C ARG A 42 -3.92 -7.48 -1.55
N ARG A 43 -4.66 -8.44 -2.09
CA ARG A 43 -6.09 -8.27 -2.41
C ARG A 43 -6.93 -8.07 -1.16
N GLN A 44 -6.66 -8.83 -0.10
CA GLN A 44 -7.36 -8.70 1.18
C GLN A 44 -7.08 -7.34 1.83
N ALA A 45 -5.84 -6.88 1.79
CA ALA A 45 -5.45 -5.56 2.29
C ALA A 45 -6.17 -4.43 1.54
N LYS A 46 -6.21 -4.49 0.20
CA LYS A 46 -7.02 -3.55 -0.60
C LYS A 46 -8.48 -3.57 -0.17
N GLY A 47 -9.10 -4.75 -0.11
CA GLY A 47 -10.51 -4.88 0.25
C GLY A 47 -10.84 -4.44 1.68
N ALA A 48 -9.90 -4.59 2.61
CA ALA A 48 -10.03 -4.06 3.97
C ALA A 48 -9.90 -2.53 3.99
N ALA A 49 -8.95 -1.97 3.24
CA ALA A 49 -8.75 -0.53 3.12
C ALA A 49 -9.97 0.16 2.49
N ASP A 50 -10.50 -0.39 1.39
CA ASP A 50 -11.71 0.12 0.71
C ASP A 50 -12.92 0.18 1.65
N LYS A 51 -13.03 -0.76 2.61
CA LYS A 51 -14.14 -0.80 3.57
C LYS A 51 -13.96 0.11 4.77
N ALA A 52 -12.71 0.32 5.18
CA ALA A 52 -12.37 1.04 6.40
C ALA A 52 -12.11 2.54 6.16
N LEU A 53 -11.78 2.92 4.92
CA LEU A 53 -11.35 4.27 4.57
C LEU A 53 -12.28 4.86 3.53
N ASP A 54 -12.74 6.08 3.77
CA ASP A 54 -13.37 6.94 2.77
C ASP A 54 -12.29 7.71 2.00
N ALA A 55 -11.38 6.97 1.35
CA ALA A 55 -10.25 7.54 0.63
C ALA A 55 -10.51 7.55 -0.88
N GLU A 56 -10.25 8.68 -1.55
CA GLU A 56 -10.36 8.76 -3.01
C GLU A 56 -9.35 7.83 -3.72
N THR A 57 -8.15 7.68 -3.16
CA THR A 57 -7.07 6.90 -3.76
C THR A 57 -6.36 6.04 -2.71
N ILE A 58 -6.12 4.77 -3.04
CA ILE A 58 -5.41 3.81 -2.22
C ILE A 58 -4.35 3.11 -3.07
N LEU A 59 -3.09 3.16 -2.61
CA LEU A 59 -1.99 2.39 -3.18
C LEU A 59 -1.68 1.20 -2.25
N VAL A 60 -1.73 -0.02 -2.81
CA VAL A 60 -1.28 -1.23 -2.12
C VAL A 60 -0.14 -1.85 -2.90
N ALA A 61 1.06 -1.80 -2.33
CA ALA A 61 2.28 -2.35 -2.91
C ALA A 61 2.88 -3.42 -2.01
N VAL A 62 3.51 -4.42 -2.62
CA VAL A 62 4.37 -5.39 -1.93
C VAL A 62 5.74 -5.30 -2.59
N LEU A 63 6.78 -5.23 -1.77
CA LEU A 63 8.16 -5.00 -2.20
C LEU A 63 9.07 -6.01 -1.50
N GLU A 64 10.06 -6.54 -2.21
CA GLU A 64 11.17 -7.23 -1.57
C GLU A 64 12.02 -6.23 -0.80
N VAL A 65 12.34 -6.55 0.45
CA VAL A 65 13.17 -5.71 1.32
C VAL A 65 14.55 -6.33 1.39
N TYR A 66 15.56 -5.56 0.97
CA TYR A 66 16.97 -5.95 1.07
C TYR A 66 17.58 -5.25 2.28
N HIS A 67 18.12 -6.02 3.22
CA HIS A 67 18.85 -5.49 4.37
C HIS A 67 20.33 -5.35 4.03
N SER A 68 20.92 -4.19 4.35
CA SER A 68 22.38 -4.07 4.37
C SER A 68 22.91 -4.82 5.59
N ALA A 69 23.95 -5.63 5.39
CA ALA A 69 24.76 -6.19 6.46
C ALA A 69 25.64 -5.12 7.12
#